data_AF-L7UQ52-F1
#
_entry.id   AF-L7UQ52-F1
#
_cell.length_a   1.000
_cell.length_b   1.000
_cell.length_c   1.000
_cell.angle_alpha   90.00
_cell.angle_beta   90.00
_cell.angle_gamma   90.00
#
_symmetry.space_group_name_H-M   'P 1'
#
loop_
_entity.id
_entity.type
_entity.pdbx_description
1 polymer ?
#
loop_
_entity_poly.entity_id
_entity_poly.type
_entity_poly.pdbx_seq_one_letter_code
_entity_poly.pdbx_strand_id
1 'polypeptide(L)'
;MAPPRRKAWRFKVLLAGVVLLLGFGVYEYVTLPEATAFERENPKSTALMDKRAEEAREAGKKVRRRQHWVSLGAVSKTAVASVLVSEDAGFYGHEGLDTTEVRRALEEAWEKGKLGRGASTITQQLAKNLWLSTDRSLFRKAKELVLARRLEDALTKKRILTLYLNVIEWGNGVYGIEAGAREHFGVSASQLSIGQGAILAAMLPAPRKRSPSSGSRALWKRAHWIVDQLESVGRISGAEASDARGDIDRLLGRAPAASAEAAEDDGGDDT
;
A
#
# COMPACT_ATOMS: atom_id res chain seq x y z
N MET A 1 40.44 -5.95 50.23
CA MET A 1 40.30 -6.58 48.90
C MET A 1 39.85 -5.52 47.89
N ALA A 2 40.74 -5.03 47.03
CA ALA A 2 40.37 -4.06 46.00
C ALA A 2 39.58 -4.78 44.87
N PRO A 3 38.44 -4.26 44.42
CA PRO A 3 37.70 -4.89 43.33
C PRO A 3 38.60 -4.95 42.08
N PRO A 4 38.59 -6.06 41.32
CA PRO A 4 39.56 -6.26 40.25
C PRO A 4 39.38 -5.18 39.17
N ARG A 5 40.44 -4.40 38.93
CA ARG A 5 40.52 -3.26 37.97
C ARG A 5 39.92 -3.56 36.58
N ARG A 6 39.89 -4.84 36.18
CA ARG A 6 39.27 -5.33 34.95
C ARG A 6 37.73 -5.22 34.92
N LYS A 7 37.04 -5.38 36.05
CA LYS A 7 35.57 -5.23 36.14
C LYS A 7 35.15 -3.77 35.98
N ALA A 8 35.88 -2.84 36.62
CA ALA A 8 35.64 -1.40 36.48
C ALA A 8 35.92 -0.89 35.06
N TRP A 9 36.97 -1.39 34.40
CA TRP A 9 37.26 -1.07 32.99
C TRP A 9 36.17 -1.59 32.04
N ARG A 10 35.75 -2.85 32.21
CA ARG A 10 34.62 -3.43 31.43
C ARG A 10 33.33 -2.62 31.61
N PHE A 11 33.03 -2.21 32.84
CA PHE A 11 31.87 -1.37 33.13
C PHE A 11 31.96 -0.01 32.43
N LYS A 12 33.12 0.66 32.48
CA LYS A 12 33.34 1.94 31.79
C LYS A 12 33.22 1.82 30.27
N VAL A 13 33.76 0.74 29.67
CA VAL A 13 33.64 0.47 28.24
C VAL A 13 32.18 0.21 27.86
N LEU A 14 31.46 -0.58 28.65
CA LEU A 14 30.03 -0.84 28.42
C LEU A 14 29.19 0.43 28.55
N LEU A 15 29.46 1.26 29.57
CA LEU A 15 28.79 2.55 29.75
C LEU A 15 29.08 3.49 28.58
N ALA A 16 30.33 3.59 28.13
CA ALA A 16 30.68 4.39 26.96
C ALA A 16 29.97 3.89 25.69
N GLY A 17 29.87 2.57 25.49
CA GLY A 17 29.10 1.97 24.40
C GLY A 17 27.62 2.34 24.46
N VAL A 18 26.99 2.29 25.64
CA VAL A 18 25.59 2.71 25.83
C VAL A 18 25.41 4.20 25.54
N VAL A 19 26.30 5.06 26.02
CA VAL A 19 26.26 6.51 25.75
C VAL A 19 26.39 6.79 24.26
N LEU A 20 27.30 6.12 23.55
CA LEU A 20 27.45 6.25 22.10
C LEU A 20 26.20 5.78 21.34
N LEU A 21 25.59 4.66 21.76
CA LEU A 21 24.35 4.17 21.17
C LEU A 21 23.17 5.12 21.40
N LEU A 22 23.05 5.69 22.61
CA LEU A 22 22.03 6.70 22.92
C LEU A 22 22.29 7.98 22.12
N GLY A 23 23.53 8.45 22.06
CA GLY A 23 23.93 9.61 21.28
C GLY A 23 23.63 9.43 19.78
N PHE A 24 23.93 8.25 19.23
CA PHE A 24 23.56 7.88 17.86
C PHE A 24 22.04 7.84 17.67
N GLY A 25 21.30 7.27 18.61
CA GLY A 25 19.83 7.25 18.57
C GLY A 25 19.21 8.63 18.59
N VAL A 26 19.71 9.54 19.43
CA VAL A 26 19.29 10.94 19.49
C VAL A 26 19.66 11.65 18.18
N TYR A 27 20.89 11.49 17.70
CA TYR A 27 21.35 12.07 16.43
C TYR A 27 20.44 11.64 15.26
N GLU A 28 20.14 10.35 15.16
CA GLU A 28 19.23 9.83 14.14
C GLU A 28 17.83 10.43 14.30
N TYR A 29 17.29 10.48 15.51
CA TYR A 29 15.97 11.07 15.75
C TYR A 29 15.91 12.55 15.36
N VAL A 30 16.90 13.37 15.73
CA VAL A 30 16.88 14.82 15.42
C VAL A 30 17.16 15.10 13.94
N THR A 31 17.83 14.19 13.22
CA THR A 31 18.09 14.33 11.79
C THR A 31 16.99 13.76 10.89
N LEU A 32 16.01 13.04 11.47
CA LEU A 32 14.84 12.59 10.71
C LEU A 32 14.06 13.81 10.19
N PRO A 33 13.49 13.73 8.97
CA PRO A 33 12.70 14.81 8.39
C PRO A 33 11.42 15.09 9.18
N GLU A 34 10.97 16.34 9.08
CA GLU A 34 9.67 16.76 9.59
C GLU A 34 8.56 16.58 8.55
N ALA A 35 7.33 16.37 9.02
CA ALA A 35 6.15 16.15 8.20
C ALA A 35 5.30 17.42 7.98
N THR A 36 5.57 18.49 8.73
CA THR A 36 4.77 19.72 8.78
C THR A 36 4.61 20.40 7.42
N ALA A 37 5.66 20.41 6.60
CA ALA A 37 5.60 20.95 5.24
C ALA A 37 4.52 20.27 4.37
N PHE A 38 4.27 18.98 4.59
CA PHE A 38 3.27 18.22 3.82
C PHE A 38 1.81 18.55 4.18
N GLU A 39 1.58 19.37 5.20
CA GLU A 39 0.24 19.90 5.49
C GLU A 39 -0.27 20.73 4.31
N ARG A 40 0.61 21.53 3.70
CA ARG A 40 0.27 22.49 2.64
C ARG A 40 0.88 22.14 1.30
N GLU A 41 2.03 21.45 1.30
CA GLU A 41 2.79 21.18 0.08
C GLU A 41 2.75 19.70 -0.30
N ASN A 42 2.74 19.43 -1.60
CA ASN A 42 2.89 18.07 -2.12
C ASN A 42 4.38 17.77 -2.37
N PRO A 43 4.88 16.57 -2.01
CA PRO A 43 6.25 16.18 -2.31
C PRO A 43 6.51 16.17 -3.82
N LYS A 44 7.56 16.88 -4.25
CA LYS A 44 8.00 16.91 -5.66
C LYS A 44 8.65 15.61 -6.10
N SER A 45 9.25 14.86 -5.19
CA SER A 45 9.75 13.49 -5.39
C SER A 45 9.67 12.75 -4.06
N THR A 46 9.89 11.44 -4.09
CA THR A 46 9.94 10.59 -2.91
C THR A 46 11.11 9.62 -2.99
N ALA A 47 11.59 9.12 -1.85
CA ALA A 47 12.66 8.13 -1.80
C ALA A 47 12.36 6.90 -2.66
N LEU A 48 11.10 6.47 -2.72
CA LEU A 48 10.66 5.40 -3.62
C LEU A 48 10.87 5.78 -5.10
N MET A 49 10.41 6.96 -5.52
CA MET A 49 10.52 7.42 -6.91
C MET A 49 11.99 7.56 -7.34
N ASP A 50 12.82 8.12 -6.46
CA ASP A 50 14.24 8.35 -6.73
C ASP A 50 14.98 7.02 -6.87
N LYS A 51 14.71 6.07 -5.97
CA LYS A 51 15.27 4.71 -6.07
C LYS A 51 14.84 4.00 -7.36
N ARG A 52 13.57 4.14 -7.77
CA ARG A 52 13.11 3.55 -9.04
C ARG A 52 13.81 4.17 -10.26
N ALA A 53 14.10 5.46 -10.21
CA ALA A 53 14.85 6.12 -11.26
C ALA A 53 16.30 5.62 -11.32
N GLU A 54 16.94 5.41 -10.17
CA GLU A 54 18.27 4.81 -10.07
C GLU A 54 18.30 3.37 -10.61
N GLU A 55 17.40 2.49 -10.14
CA GLU A 55 17.26 1.11 -10.63
C GLU A 55 17.09 1.05 -12.16
N ALA A 56 16.36 2.01 -12.74
CA ALA A 56 16.18 2.10 -14.18
C ALA A 56 17.47 2.50 -14.91
N ARG A 57 18.21 3.49 -14.38
CA ARG A 57 19.50 3.94 -14.95
C ARG A 57 20.55 2.83 -14.92
N GLU A 58 20.68 2.14 -13.78
CA GLU A 58 21.59 1.00 -13.61
C GLU A 58 21.28 -0.13 -14.58
N ALA A 59 19.99 -0.37 -14.84
CA ALA A 59 19.54 -1.36 -15.82
C ALA A 59 19.63 -0.90 -17.28
N GLY A 60 20.19 0.30 -17.56
CA GLY A 60 20.25 0.88 -18.91
C GLY A 60 18.89 1.24 -19.51
N LYS A 61 17.85 1.38 -18.68
CA LYS A 61 16.47 1.68 -19.09
C LYS A 61 16.18 3.17 -18.95
N LYS A 62 15.30 3.68 -19.82
CA LYS A 62 14.78 5.06 -19.70
C LYS A 62 13.97 5.20 -18.40
N VAL A 63 14.31 6.20 -17.59
CA VAL A 63 13.53 6.57 -16.40
C VAL A 63 12.13 7.01 -16.85
N ARG A 64 11.10 6.37 -16.30
CA ARG A 64 9.69 6.74 -16.52
C ARG A 64 9.10 7.22 -15.21
N ARG A 65 8.45 8.39 -15.26
CA ARG A 65 7.69 8.94 -14.15
C ARG A 65 6.43 9.62 -14.68
N ARG A 66 5.30 8.93 -14.58
CA ARG A 66 3.97 9.49 -14.77
C ARG A 66 3.32 9.67 -13.41
N GLN A 67 2.89 10.89 -13.12
CA GLN A 67 2.17 11.23 -11.90
C GLN A 67 1.19 12.35 -12.21
N HIS A 68 -0.01 12.25 -11.63
CA HIS A 68 -0.98 13.33 -11.66
C HIS A 68 -1.61 13.44 -10.27
N TRP A 69 -1.54 14.64 -9.69
CA TRP A 69 -2.05 14.90 -8.34
C TRP A 69 -3.54 15.17 -8.39
N VAL A 70 -4.30 14.45 -7.57
CA VAL A 70 -5.75 14.65 -7.40
C VAL A 70 -6.09 14.83 -5.92
N SER A 71 -7.12 15.63 -5.65
CA SER A 71 -7.69 15.71 -4.30
C SER A 71 -8.43 14.43 -3.97
N LEU A 72 -8.59 14.11 -2.67
CA LEU A 72 -9.35 12.92 -2.26
C LEU A 72 -10.80 12.90 -2.78
N GLY A 73 -11.42 14.07 -2.93
CA GLY A 73 -12.78 14.19 -3.48
C GLY A 73 -12.88 13.93 -4.99
N ALA A 74 -11.75 13.95 -5.69
CA ALA A 74 -11.65 13.62 -7.12
C ALA A 74 -11.31 12.14 -7.37
N VAL A 75 -11.43 11.29 -6.34
CA VAL A 75 -11.25 9.84 -6.43
C VAL A 75 -12.59 9.18 -6.10
N SER A 76 -12.95 8.13 -6.85
CA SER A 76 -14.14 7.33 -6.57
C SER A 76 -14.14 6.85 -5.12
N LYS A 77 -15.25 7.10 -4.41
CA LYS A 77 -15.38 6.75 -2.98
C LYS A 77 -15.19 5.25 -2.74
N THR A 78 -15.67 4.42 -3.67
CA THR A 78 -15.54 2.97 -3.60
C THR A 78 -14.11 2.54 -3.86
N ALA A 79 -13.38 3.19 -4.78
CA ALA A 79 -11.94 2.94 -4.98
C ALA A 79 -11.10 3.31 -3.75
N VAL A 80 -11.40 4.45 -3.09
CA VAL A 80 -10.77 4.80 -1.80
C VAL A 80 -11.07 3.72 -0.75
N ALA A 81 -12.33 3.28 -0.66
CA ALA A 81 -12.71 2.21 0.26
C ALA A 81 -12.00 0.89 -0.05
N SER A 82 -11.82 0.52 -1.33
CA SER A 82 -11.08 -0.67 -1.76
C SER A 82 -9.64 -0.65 -1.25
N VAL A 83 -8.97 0.51 -1.34
CA VAL A 83 -7.60 0.68 -0.82
C VAL A 83 -7.57 0.53 0.69
N LEU A 84 -8.52 1.16 1.41
CA LEU A 84 -8.62 1.07 2.86
C LEU A 84 -8.81 -0.39 3.30
N VAL A 85 -9.82 -1.10 2.81
CA VAL A 85 -10.05 -2.50 3.25
C VAL A 85 -8.92 -3.46 2.85
N SER A 86 -8.18 -3.15 1.77
CA SER A 86 -7.05 -3.99 1.33
C SER A 86 -5.79 -3.77 2.15
N GLU A 87 -5.46 -2.51 2.47
CA GLU A 87 -4.16 -2.14 3.04
C GLU A 87 -4.24 -1.81 4.53
N ASP A 88 -5.35 -1.22 5.00
CA ASP A 88 -5.50 -0.68 6.35
C ASP A 88 -6.99 -0.40 6.69
N ALA A 89 -7.74 -1.44 7.03
CA ALA A 89 -9.19 -1.33 7.28
C ALA A 89 -9.49 -0.46 8.52
N GLY A 90 -8.56 -0.43 9.48
CA GLY A 90 -8.63 0.34 10.71
C GLY A 90 -8.09 1.77 10.60
N PHE A 91 -7.73 2.25 9.39
CA PHE A 91 -6.96 3.49 9.17
C PHE A 91 -7.42 4.71 10.00
N TYR A 92 -8.73 4.92 10.14
CA TYR A 92 -9.28 6.07 10.87
C TYR A 92 -9.31 5.88 12.40
N GLY A 93 -9.10 4.67 12.90
CA GLY A 93 -9.19 4.33 14.33
C GLY A 93 -7.83 4.25 15.05
N HIS A 94 -6.71 4.42 14.36
CA HIS A 94 -5.37 4.36 14.97
C HIS A 94 -4.50 5.55 14.58
N GLU A 95 -3.33 5.72 15.20
CA GLU A 95 -2.39 6.83 14.94
C GLU A 95 -1.06 6.26 14.36
N GLY A 96 -1.13 5.68 13.16
CA GLY A 96 0.03 5.12 12.46
C GLY A 96 0.46 3.71 12.84
N LEU A 97 -0.02 3.16 13.96
CA LEU A 97 0.17 1.75 14.32
C LEU A 97 -1.17 1.11 14.70
N ASP A 98 -1.59 0.10 13.96
CA ASP A 98 -2.75 -0.71 14.30
C ASP A 98 -2.33 -1.81 15.28
N THR A 99 -2.51 -1.55 16.59
CA THR A 99 -2.16 -2.51 17.64
C THR A 99 -3.02 -3.77 17.60
N THR A 100 -4.25 -3.67 17.11
CA THR A 100 -5.18 -4.80 16.99
C THR A 100 -4.71 -5.75 15.90
N GLU A 101 -4.38 -5.22 14.73
CA GLU A 101 -3.84 -6.01 13.61
C GLU A 101 -2.45 -6.56 13.92
N VAL A 102 -1.61 -5.83 14.65
CA VAL A 102 -0.31 -6.35 15.14
C VAL A 102 -0.53 -7.54 16.06
N ARG A 103 -1.45 -7.42 17.03
CA ARG A 103 -1.76 -8.52 17.96
C ARG A 103 -2.28 -9.75 17.21
N ARG A 104 -3.26 -9.55 16.31
CA ARG A 104 -3.83 -10.61 15.48
C ARG A 104 -2.76 -11.29 14.62
N ALA A 105 -1.86 -10.52 14.00
CA ALA A 105 -0.78 -11.05 13.20
C ALA A 105 0.23 -11.87 14.02
N LEU A 106 0.48 -11.51 15.27
CA LEU A 106 1.34 -12.26 16.19
C LEU A 106 0.68 -13.56 16.65
N GLU A 107 -0.60 -13.52 17.00
CA GLU A 107 -1.39 -14.70 17.36
C GLU A 107 -1.44 -15.70 16.19
N GLU A 108 -1.75 -15.23 14.97
CA GLU A 108 -1.73 -16.09 13.78
C GLU A 108 -0.34 -16.65 13.47
N ALA A 109 0.73 -15.88 13.70
CA ALA A 109 2.10 -16.34 13.48
C ALA A 109 2.51 -17.42 14.48
N TRP A 110 2.05 -17.30 15.72
CA TRP A 110 2.25 -18.30 16.77
C TRP A 110 1.52 -19.61 16.41
N GLU A 111 0.27 -19.53 15.97
CA GLU A 111 -0.54 -20.70 15.59
C GLU A 111 -0.02 -21.40 14.33
N LYS A 112 0.32 -20.63 13.29
CA LYS A 112 0.67 -21.18 11.97
C LYS A 112 2.18 -21.41 11.79
N GLY A 113 2.99 -21.08 12.80
CA GLY A 113 4.46 -21.19 12.78
C GLY A 113 5.14 -20.35 11.69
N LYS A 114 4.44 -19.37 11.11
CA LYS A 114 4.93 -18.51 10.02
C LYS A 114 4.43 -17.10 10.22
N LEU A 115 5.34 -16.13 10.19
CA LEU A 115 4.98 -14.71 10.12
C LEU A 115 4.11 -14.47 8.88
N GLY A 116 2.88 -14.02 9.10
CA GLY A 116 1.95 -13.62 8.03
C GLY A 116 2.42 -12.39 7.25
N ARG A 117 1.60 -11.91 6.31
CA ARG A 117 1.84 -10.59 5.67
C ARG A 117 1.80 -9.52 6.76
N GLY A 118 2.90 -8.77 6.90
CA GLY A 118 3.08 -7.82 8.00
C GLY A 118 2.03 -6.70 7.99
N ALA A 119 1.41 -6.45 9.14
CA ALA A 119 0.40 -5.44 9.43
C ALA A 119 0.96 -3.99 9.35
N SER A 120 1.44 -3.57 8.17
CA SER A 120 1.91 -2.19 7.96
C SER A 120 0.76 -1.30 7.55
N THR A 121 0.48 -0.28 8.36
CA THR A 121 -0.57 0.72 8.13
C THR A 121 -0.29 1.60 6.92
N ILE A 122 -1.31 2.29 6.38
CA ILE A 122 -1.15 3.25 5.29
C ILE A 122 -0.13 4.34 5.65
N THR A 123 -0.15 4.84 6.89
CA THR A 123 0.79 5.87 7.36
C THR A 123 2.23 5.37 7.38
N GLN A 124 2.45 4.13 7.83
CA GLN A 124 3.77 3.49 7.78
C GLN A 124 4.26 3.31 6.35
N GLN A 125 3.38 2.84 5.47
CA GLN A 125 3.70 2.71 4.05
C GLN A 125 4.02 4.07 3.40
N LEU A 126 3.28 5.12 3.76
CA LEU A 126 3.53 6.48 3.31
C LEU A 126 4.90 6.97 3.79
N ALA A 127 5.22 6.86 5.09
CA ALA A 127 6.51 7.24 5.65
C ALA A 127 7.68 6.55 4.91
N LYS A 128 7.55 5.24 4.70
CA LYS A 128 8.52 4.46 3.94
C LYS A 128 8.70 4.99 2.53
N ASN A 129 7.60 5.25 1.81
CA ASN A 129 7.66 5.70 0.42
C ASN A 129 8.25 7.12 0.29
N LEU A 130 7.94 8.01 1.23
CA LEU A 130 8.42 9.40 1.24
C LEU A 130 9.92 9.50 1.49
N TRP A 131 10.43 8.81 2.52
CA TRP A 131 11.75 9.12 3.06
C TRP A 131 12.72 7.95 3.16
N LEU A 132 12.25 6.70 3.10
CA LEU A 132 13.10 5.55 3.41
C LEU A 132 13.47 4.77 2.17
N SER A 133 14.69 4.24 2.18
CA SER A 133 15.13 3.29 1.17
C SER A 133 14.32 1.99 1.27
N THR A 134 14.36 1.21 0.21
CA THR A 134 13.65 -0.07 0.11
C THR A 134 14.33 -1.21 0.90
N ASP A 135 15.40 -0.94 1.64
CA ASP A 135 16.26 -1.94 2.28
C ASP A 135 15.54 -2.63 3.45
N ARG A 136 15.73 -3.93 3.63
CA ARG A 136 15.03 -4.68 4.67
C ARG A 136 15.89 -4.78 5.92
N SER A 137 15.77 -3.81 6.83
CA SER A 137 16.39 -3.87 8.16
C SER A 137 15.40 -3.50 9.28
N LEU A 138 15.60 -4.07 10.46
CA LEU A 138 14.81 -3.73 11.66
C LEU A 138 14.98 -2.25 12.03
N PHE A 139 16.18 -1.72 11.87
CA PHE A 139 16.47 -0.31 12.10
C PHE A 139 15.65 0.61 11.16
N ARG A 140 15.55 0.27 9.87
CA ARG A 140 14.66 0.99 8.95
C ARG A 140 13.20 0.91 9.39
N LYS A 141 12.73 -0.26 9.84
CA LYS A 141 11.35 -0.42 10.31
C LYS A 141 11.07 0.41 11.58
N ALA A 142 12.06 0.58 12.46
CA ALA A 142 11.95 1.50 13.60
C ALA A 142 11.82 2.96 13.13
N LYS A 143 12.63 3.39 12.16
CA LYS A 143 12.49 4.73 11.53
C LYS A 143 11.12 4.94 10.90
N GLU A 144 10.58 3.91 10.24
CA GLU A 144 9.25 3.94 9.64
C GLU A 144 8.16 4.21 10.68
N LEU A 145 8.25 3.60 11.86
CA LEU A 145 7.31 3.84 12.96
C LEU A 145 7.40 5.28 13.50
N VAL A 146 8.62 5.79 13.70
CA VAL A 146 8.84 7.16 14.18
C VAL A 146 8.32 8.19 13.16
N LEU A 147 8.61 7.98 11.87
CA LEU A 147 8.14 8.86 10.80
C LEU A 147 6.63 8.77 10.58
N ALA A 148 6.04 7.58 10.75
CA ALA A 148 4.58 7.41 10.73
C ALA A 148 3.94 8.22 11.87
N ARG A 149 4.50 8.16 13.08
CA ARG A 149 4.02 8.99 14.19
C ARG A 149 4.11 10.48 13.88
N ARG A 150 5.23 10.95 13.31
CA ARG A 150 5.38 12.36 12.88
C ARG A 150 4.35 12.78 11.83
N LEU A 151 4.01 11.89 10.89
CA LEU A 151 2.95 12.16 9.91
C LEU A 151 1.58 12.30 10.60
N GLU A 152 1.25 11.43 11.54
CA GLU A 152 -0.04 11.47 12.27
C GLU A 152 -0.14 12.68 13.18
N ASP A 153 0.98 13.12 13.79
CA ASP A 153 1.01 14.30 14.64
C ASP A 153 0.89 15.61 13.83
N ALA A 154 1.42 15.62 12.61
CA ALA A 154 1.46 16.83 11.76
C ALA A 154 0.27 16.93 10.79
N LEU A 155 -0.34 15.83 10.39
CA LEU A 155 -1.29 15.78 9.27
C LEU A 155 -2.61 15.13 9.66
N THR A 156 -3.70 15.66 9.12
CA THR A 156 -5.01 15.00 9.23
C THR A 156 -5.03 13.66 8.47
N LYS A 157 -5.86 12.70 8.92
CA LYS A 157 -6.10 11.42 8.23
C LYS A 157 -6.45 11.60 6.75
N LYS A 158 -7.28 12.59 6.44
CA LYS A 158 -7.63 12.96 5.06
C LYS A 158 -6.40 13.35 4.25
N ARG A 159 -5.48 14.13 4.83
CA ARG A 159 -4.25 14.56 4.17
C ARG A 159 -3.27 13.40 3.98
N ILE A 160 -3.10 12.55 4.99
CA ILE A 160 -2.28 11.32 4.91
C ILE A 160 -2.77 10.43 3.77
N LEU A 161 -4.08 10.15 3.73
CA LEU A 161 -4.66 9.31 2.67
C LEU A 161 -4.53 9.95 1.29
N THR A 162 -4.70 11.28 1.20
CA THR A 162 -4.48 12.02 -0.05
C THR A 162 -3.05 11.87 -0.54
N LEU A 163 -2.06 12.06 0.34
CA LEU A 163 -0.64 11.90 -0.01
C LEU A 163 -0.37 10.46 -0.44
N TYR A 164 -0.80 9.48 0.35
CA TYR A 164 -0.62 8.06 0.06
C TYR A 164 -1.12 7.70 -1.35
N LEU A 165 -2.39 7.99 -1.65
CA LEU A 165 -2.98 7.68 -2.96
C LEU A 165 -2.26 8.35 -4.13
N ASN A 166 -1.59 9.48 -3.92
CA ASN A 166 -0.89 10.22 -4.96
C ASN A 166 0.61 9.88 -5.10
N VAL A 167 1.22 9.22 -4.11
CA VAL A 167 2.66 8.88 -4.15
C VAL A 167 2.94 7.40 -4.38
N ILE A 168 1.98 6.50 -4.08
CA ILE A 168 2.21 5.06 -4.25
C ILE A 168 2.33 4.68 -5.72
N GLU A 169 3.10 3.62 -5.96
CA GLU A 169 3.37 3.04 -7.28
C GLU A 169 2.24 2.10 -7.69
N TRP A 170 1.64 2.33 -8.86
CA TRP A 170 0.57 1.51 -9.44
C TRP A 170 1.04 0.69 -10.64
N GLY A 171 2.30 0.81 -11.03
CA GLY A 171 2.90 0.18 -12.20
C GLY A 171 4.30 0.71 -12.45
N ASN A 172 5.01 0.16 -13.43
CA ASN A 172 6.39 0.58 -13.73
C ASN A 172 6.46 2.07 -14.12
N GLY A 173 6.90 2.91 -13.17
CA GLY A 173 7.00 4.36 -13.38
C GLY A 173 5.65 5.10 -13.36
N VAL A 174 4.61 4.48 -12.80
CA VAL A 174 3.25 5.05 -12.67
C VAL A 174 2.97 5.29 -11.19
N TYR A 175 2.82 6.55 -10.80
CA TYR A 175 2.63 6.96 -9.42
C TYR A 175 1.35 7.79 -9.28
N GLY A 176 0.61 7.54 -8.20
CA GLY A 176 -0.64 8.22 -7.93
C GLY A 176 -1.85 7.59 -8.63
N ILE A 177 -2.98 7.56 -7.92
CA ILE A 177 -4.18 6.81 -8.30
C ILE A 177 -4.76 7.28 -9.63
N GLU A 178 -4.67 8.57 -9.96
CA GLU A 178 -5.09 9.08 -11.26
C GLU A 178 -4.27 8.50 -12.41
N ALA A 179 -2.94 8.47 -12.26
CA ALA A 179 -2.08 7.86 -13.26
C ALA A 179 -2.32 6.34 -13.35
N GLY A 180 -2.59 5.68 -12.21
CA GLY A 180 -2.94 4.27 -12.14
C GLY A 180 -4.25 3.94 -12.87
N ALA A 181 -5.31 4.72 -12.62
CA ALA A 181 -6.62 4.56 -13.28
C ALA A 181 -6.50 4.68 -14.79
N ARG A 182 -5.78 5.70 -15.27
CA ARG A 182 -5.54 5.92 -16.70
C ARG A 182 -4.69 4.83 -17.34
N GLU A 183 -3.63 4.40 -16.65
CA GLU A 183 -2.74 3.35 -17.16
C GLU A 183 -3.48 2.03 -17.39
N HIS A 184 -4.29 1.62 -16.42
CA HIS A 184 -4.87 0.28 -16.40
C HIS A 184 -6.25 0.19 -17.04
N PHE A 185 -7.02 1.28 -17.05
CA PHE A 185 -8.41 1.29 -17.49
C PHE A 185 -8.77 2.45 -18.42
N GLY A 186 -7.87 3.39 -18.67
CA GLY A 186 -8.14 4.55 -19.53
C GLY A 186 -9.15 5.55 -18.95
N VAL A 187 -9.56 5.40 -17.69
CA VAL A 187 -10.52 6.30 -17.01
C VAL A 187 -9.83 7.22 -16.01
N SER A 188 -10.51 8.30 -15.63
CA SER A 188 -10.09 9.13 -14.48
C SER A 188 -10.34 8.41 -13.15
N ALA A 189 -9.61 8.78 -12.09
CA ALA A 189 -9.78 8.18 -10.76
C ALA A 189 -11.19 8.39 -10.17
N SER A 190 -11.88 9.47 -10.56
CA SER A 190 -13.27 9.72 -10.16
C SER A 190 -14.28 8.78 -10.83
N GLN A 191 -13.90 8.18 -11.97
CA GLN A 191 -14.75 7.29 -12.77
C GLN A 191 -14.44 5.81 -12.57
N LEU A 192 -13.55 5.46 -11.64
CA LEU A 192 -13.27 4.06 -11.32
C LEU A 192 -14.54 3.35 -10.83
N SER A 193 -14.89 2.25 -11.51
CA SER A 193 -15.90 1.32 -11.03
C SER A 193 -15.45 0.63 -9.72
N ILE A 194 -16.38 -0.01 -9.02
CA ILE A 194 -16.05 -0.82 -7.83
C ILE A 194 -15.06 -1.94 -8.20
N GLY A 195 -15.28 -2.62 -9.33
CA GLY A 195 -14.40 -3.68 -9.83
C GLY A 195 -13.00 -3.17 -10.16
N GLN A 196 -12.90 -2.05 -10.87
CA GLN A 196 -11.60 -1.41 -11.19
C GLN A 196 -10.86 -0.96 -9.93
N GLY A 197 -11.57 -0.35 -8.97
CA GLY A 197 -11.02 0.04 -7.67
C GLY A 197 -10.48 -1.15 -6.88
N ALA A 198 -11.24 -2.26 -6.84
CA ALA A 198 -10.83 -3.51 -6.20
C ALA A 198 -9.59 -4.14 -6.88
N ILE A 199 -9.53 -4.12 -8.21
CA ILE A 199 -8.35 -4.61 -8.96
C ILE A 199 -7.12 -3.76 -8.65
N LEU A 200 -7.22 -2.43 -8.68
CA LEU A 200 -6.10 -1.54 -8.33
C LEU A 200 -5.60 -1.82 -6.92
N ALA A 201 -6.49 -1.86 -5.94
CA ALA A 201 -6.13 -2.14 -4.56
C ALA A 201 -5.47 -3.53 -4.40
N ALA A 202 -5.95 -4.54 -5.13
CA ALA A 202 -5.36 -5.88 -5.14
C ALA A 202 -3.94 -5.94 -5.74
N MET A 203 -3.53 -4.94 -6.53
CA MET A 203 -2.19 -4.86 -7.13
C MET A 203 -1.13 -4.27 -6.20
N LEU A 204 -1.53 -3.45 -5.21
CA LEU A 204 -0.64 -2.70 -4.31
C LEU A 204 0.47 -3.53 -3.63
N PRO A 205 0.27 -4.81 -3.27
CA PRO A 205 1.36 -5.60 -2.70
C PRO A 205 2.53 -5.86 -3.66
N ALA A 206 2.32 -5.76 -4.98
CA ALA A 206 3.35 -6.02 -5.99
C ALA A 206 3.05 -5.27 -7.32
N PRO A 207 3.07 -3.92 -7.33
CA PRO A 207 2.52 -3.11 -8.41
C PRO A 207 3.30 -3.22 -9.73
N ARG A 208 4.60 -3.55 -9.68
CA ARG A 208 5.43 -3.80 -10.87
C ARG A 208 5.26 -5.20 -11.46
N LYS A 209 4.68 -6.15 -10.70
CA LYS A 209 4.53 -7.56 -11.08
C LYS A 209 3.09 -7.96 -11.38
N ARG A 210 2.12 -7.30 -10.75
CA ARG A 210 0.69 -7.54 -10.96
C ARG A 210 0.19 -6.54 -11.98
N SER A 211 -0.49 -7.05 -12.99
CA SER A 211 -1.16 -6.26 -14.03
C SER A 211 -2.53 -6.89 -14.31
N PRO A 212 -3.59 -6.09 -14.54
CA PRO A 212 -4.89 -6.63 -14.97
C PRO A 212 -4.76 -7.50 -16.22
N SER A 213 -3.90 -7.08 -17.16
CA SER A 213 -3.63 -7.81 -18.42
C SER A 213 -3.03 -9.20 -18.26
N SER A 214 -2.54 -9.56 -17.06
CA SER A 214 -1.97 -10.89 -16.81
C SER A 214 -3.01 -11.99 -16.57
N GLY A 215 -4.28 -11.64 -16.33
CA GLY A 215 -5.34 -12.62 -16.00
C GLY A 215 -5.07 -13.45 -14.72
N SER A 216 -4.16 -12.96 -13.87
CA SER A 216 -3.65 -13.71 -12.72
C SER A 216 -4.76 -14.18 -11.78
N ARG A 217 -4.84 -15.50 -11.53
CA ARG A 217 -5.82 -16.07 -10.59
C ARG A 217 -5.67 -15.50 -9.17
N ALA A 218 -4.44 -15.19 -8.76
CA ALA A 218 -4.19 -14.60 -7.45
C ALA A 218 -4.70 -13.15 -7.37
N LEU A 219 -4.57 -12.38 -8.44
CA LEU A 219 -5.12 -11.02 -8.53
C LEU A 219 -6.65 -11.07 -8.50
N TRP A 220 -7.24 -11.96 -9.32
CA TRP A 220 -8.68 -12.21 -9.37
C TRP A 220 -9.26 -12.54 -7.99
N LYS A 221 -8.68 -13.55 -7.30
CA LYS A 221 -9.13 -13.94 -5.94
C LYS A 221 -9.06 -12.77 -4.96
N ARG A 222 -7.99 -11.97 -5.04
CA ARG A 222 -7.79 -10.83 -4.14
C ARG A 222 -8.78 -9.70 -4.43
N ALA A 223 -9.08 -9.41 -5.70
CA ALA A 223 -10.06 -8.39 -6.07
C ALA A 223 -11.48 -8.78 -5.62
N HIS A 224 -11.89 -10.04 -5.83
CA HIS A 224 -13.15 -10.57 -5.30
C HIS A 224 -13.23 -10.48 -3.77
N TRP A 225 -12.16 -10.87 -3.07
CA TRP A 225 -12.11 -10.71 -1.60
C TRP A 225 -12.29 -9.26 -1.16
N ILE A 226 -11.74 -8.29 -1.90
CA ILE A 226 -11.93 -6.86 -1.58
C ILE A 226 -13.40 -6.46 -1.75
N VAL A 227 -14.07 -6.93 -2.80
CA VAL A 227 -15.52 -6.70 -2.98
C VAL A 227 -16.31 -7.31 -1.82
N ASP A 228 -15.99 -8.54 -1.39
CA ASP A 228 -16.61 -9.17 -0.22
C ASP A 228 -16.46 -8.30 1.04
N GLN A 229 -15.28 -7.69 1.24
CA GLN A 229 -15.06 -6.81 2.38
C GLN A 229 -15.84 -5.50 2.28
N LEU A 230 -15.97 -4.92 1.08
CA LEU A 230 -16.76 -3.71 0.89
C LEU A 230 -18.24 -3.94 1.18
N GLU A 231 -18.77 -5.09 0.77
CA GLU A 231 -20.13 -5.51 1.07
C GLU A 231 -20.32 -5.73 2.57
N SER A 232 -19.41 -6.48 3.22
CA SER A 232 -19.53 -6.80 4.65
C SER A 232 -19.48 -5.58 5.56
N VAL A 233 -18.73 -4.54 5.17
CA VAL A 233 -18.66 -3.26 5.91
C VAL A 233 -19.70 -2.22 5.43
N GLY A 234 -20.67 -2.63 4.60
CA GLY A 234 -21.78 -1.79 4.16
C GLY A 234 -21.40 -0.63 3.26
N ARG A 235 -20.28 -0.72 2.54
CA ARG A 235 -19.81 0.31 1.59
C ARG A 235 -20.45 0.18 0.22
N ILE A 236 -20.96 -1.00 -0.10
CA ILE A 236 -21.71 -1.33 -1.33
C ILE A 236 -22.85 -2.28 -0.96
N SER A 237 -23.91 -2.28 -1.76
CA SER A 237 -25.01 -3.24 -1.69
C SER A 237 -24.65 -4.59 -2.32
N GLY A 238 -25.44 -5.63 -2.06
CA GLY A 238 -25.23 -6.94 -2.68
C GLY A 238 -25.40 -6.93 -4.21
N ALA A 239 -26.28 -6.06 -4.73
CA ALA A 239 -26.43 -5.86 -6.18
C ALA A 239 -25.15 -5.24 -6.78
N GLU A 240 -24.64 -4.17 -6.17
CA GLU A 240 -23.37 -3.55 -6.59
C GLU A 240 -22.17 -4.50 -6.46
N ALA A 241 -22.17 -5.37 -5.43
CA ALA A 241 -21.15 -6.39 -5.26
C ALA A 241 -21.21 -7.43 -6.40
N SER A 242 -22.41 -7.89 -6.76
CA SER A 242 -22.62 -8.80 -7.90
C SER A 242 -22.13 -8.18 -9.22
N ASP A 243 -22.50 -6.93 -9.48
CA ASP A 243 -22.05 -6.20 -10.68
C ASP A 243 -20.53 -6.02 -10.70
N ALA A 244 -19.93 -5.69 -9.55
CA ALA A 244 -18.48 -5.55 -9.42
C ALA A 244 -17.73 -6.86 -9.67
N ARG A 245 -18.26 -8.00 -9.22
CA ARG A 245 -17.70 -9.33 -9.50
C ARG A 245 -17.72 -9.62 -11.00
N GLY A 246 -18.84 -9.35 -11.68
CA GLY A 246 -18.96 -9.51 -13.12
C GLY A 246 -17.99 -8.60 -13.90
N ASP A 247 -17.81 -7.35 -13.45
CA ASP A 247 -16.82 -6.42 -14.02
C ASP A 247 -15.39 -6.95 -13.84
N ILE A 248 -15.04 -7.47 -12.66
CA ILE A 248 -13.72 -8.08 -12.40
C ILE A 248 -13.48 -9.28 -13.32
N ASP A 249 -14.48 -10.14 -13.49
CA ASP A 249 -14.38 -11.33 -14.34
C ASP A 249 -14.13 -10.94 -15.80
N ARG A 250 -14.84 -9.93 -16.30
CA ARG A 250 -14.63 -9.38 -17.64
C ARG A 250 -13.24 -8.77 -17.80
N LEU A 251 -12.84 -7.88 -16.89
CA LEU A 251 -11.58 -7.13 -16.96
C LEU A 251 -10.34 -8.02 -16.82
N LEU A 252 -10.45 -9.17 -16.14
CA LEU A 252 -9.35 -10.11 -15.96
C LEU A 252 -9.43 -11.34 -16.90
N GLY A 253 -10.31 -11.31 -17.92
CA GLY A 253 -10.42 -12.36 -18.93
C GLY A 253 -10.92 -13.70 -18.38
N ARG A 254 -11.81 -13.65 -17.39
CA ARG A 254 -12.38 -14.80 -16.67
C ARG A 254 -13.91 -14.83 -16.71
N ALA A 255 -14.54 -13.97 -17.49
CA ALA A 255 -15.98 -14.00 -17.70
C ALA A 255 -16.38 -15.39 -18.24
N PRO A 256 -17.44 -16.01 -17.70
CA PRO A 256 -18.00 -17.21 -18.32
C PRO A 256 -18.38 -16.87 -19.77
N ALA A 257 -18.15 -17.83 -20.68
CA ALA A 257 -18.42 -17.66 -22.11
C ALA A 257 -19.94 -17.59 -22.36
N ALA A 258 -20.56 -16.44 -22.12
CA ALA A 258 -21.97 -16.24 -22.36
C ALA A 258 -22.18 -15.68 -23.78
N SER A 259 -22.13 -16.55 -24.80
CA SER A 259 -22.83 -16.43 -26.11
C SER A 259 -22.45 -17.51 -27.15
N ALA A 260 -22.19 -18.76 -26.74
CA ALA A 260 -22.12 -19.89 -27.70
C ALA A 260 -23.41 -20.73 -27.71
N GLU A 261 -24.30 -20.56 -26.72
CA GLU A 261 -25.53 -21.36 -26.58
C GLU A 261 -26.78 -20.65 -27.11
N ALA A 262 -26.66 -19.49 -27.74
CA ALA A 262 -27.78 -18.76 -28.34
C ALA A 262 -27.86 -18.89 -29.88
N ALA A 263 -27.09 -19.81 -30.47
CA ALA A 263 -27.03 -20.02 -31.92
C ALA A 263 -27.44 -21.42 -32.40
N GLU A 264 -27.95 -22.29 -31.51
CA GLU A 264 -28.39 -23.65 -31.86
C GLU A 264 -29.89 -23.91 -31.62
N ASP A 265 -30.70 -22.87 -31.34
CA ASP A 265 -32.16 -23.01 -31.15
C ASP A 265 -32.99 -22.26 -32.21
N ASP A 266 -32.43 -22.04 -33.40
CA ASP A 266 -33.18 -21.59 -34.59
C ASP A 266 -33.09 -22.64 -35.72
N GLY A 267 -33.43 -23.88 -35.36
CA GLY A 267 -33.59 -25.01 -36.27
C GLY A 267 -34.97 -25.61 -36.13
N GLY A 268 -35.99 -24.76 -36.30
CA GLY A 268 -37.39 -25.16 -36.37
C GLY A 268 -37.61 -26.24 -37.43
N ASP A 269 -38.36 -27.25 -36.98
CA ASP A 269 -39.22 -28.15 -37.72
C ASP A 269 -39.84 -27.49 -38.98
N ASP A 270 -39.63 -28.10 -40.15
CA ASP A 270 -40.65 -28.21 -41.20
C ASP A 270 -40.20 -29.17 -42.31
N THR A 271 -41.01 -30.22 -42.50
CA THR A 271 -41.12 -31.22 -43.59
C THR A 271 -40.31 -32.53 -43.51
#